data_AF-A0A1I7T2I2-F1
#
_entry.id   AF-A0A1I7T2I2-F1
#
_cell.length_a   1.000
_cell.length_b   1.000
_cell.length_c   1.000
_cell.angle_alpha   90.00
_cell.angle_beta   90.00
_cell.angle_gamma   90.00
#
_symmetry.space_group_name_H-M   'P 1'
#
loop_
_entity.id
_entity.type
_entity.pdbx_description
1 polymer ?
#
loop_
_entity_poly.entity_id
_entity_poly.type
_entity_poly.pdbx_seq_one_letter_code
_entity_poly.pdbx_strand_id
1 'polypeptide(L)'
;MKLNEVKGYFLMADDTVFNIWQRIDFSRVHHLTGVTYDNLTNWWGSEFGLSAANNILESISNNTDENMKKTWERFENGLKIHGYLNNSTVEQEMTNGKGRSISDFFYIPTIESEYFAILMRLFYEKKFFLELAVNKFLKSVNHQTSLAGENSYLWGNRDTWHVSYNKNMVGMHPVKVSQFRLPGENRKRYCESIIQTWSNIMFNDSQDFQIKSDNDTDYKNG
;
A
#
# COMPACT_ATOMS: atom_id res chain seq x y z
N MET A 1 -0.91 26.75 13.97
CA MET A 1 -1.88 25.65 13.78
C MET A 1 -1.12 24.34 13.92
N LYS A 2 -1.05 23.78 15.14
CA LYS A 2 -0.54 22.42 15.31
C LYS A 2 -1.68 21.48 14.92
N LEU A 3 -1.46 20.60 13.94
CA LEU A 3 -2.33 19.47 13.65
C LEU A 3 -2.29 18.53 14.87
N ASN A 4 -2.99 18.89 15.94
CA ASN A 4 -3.16 18.00 17.08
C ASN A 4 -4.19 16.95 16.64
N GLU A 5 -3.84 15.67 16.80
CA GLU A 5 -4.68 14.48 16.52
C GLU A 5 -4.75 13.98 15.06
N VAL A 6 -3.63 13.98 14.33
CA VAL A 6 -3.52 13.20 13.08
C VAL A 6 -3.71 11.71 13.39
N LYS A 7 -4.69 11.05 12.76
CA LYS A 7 -4.97 9.61 12.94
C LYS A 7 -4.04 8.71 12.12
N GLY A 8 -3.54 9.23 11.00
CA GLY A 8 -2.62 8.55 10.11
C GLY A 8 -2.44 9.32 8.81
N TYR A 9 -1.78 8.68 7.85
CA TYR A 9 -1.41 9.27 6.57
C TYR A 9 -1.82 8.34 5.44
N PHE A 10 -2.47 8.90 4.42
CA PHE A 10 -2.66 8.24 3.13
C PHE A 10 -1.45 8.50 2.24
N LEU A 11 -0.92 7.45 1.64
CA LEU A 11 0.04 7.50 0.55
C LEU A 11 -0.69 7.06 -0.72
N MET A 12 -0.62 7.90 -1.74
CA MET A 12 -1.39 7.73 -2.97
C MET A 12 -0.57 8.20 -4.18
N ALA A 13 -0.52 7.40 -5.23
CA ALA A 13 0.07 7.77 -6.51
C ALA A 13 -0.75 8.86 -7.23
N ASP A 14 -0.13 9.58 -8.16
CA ASP A 14 -0.71 10.73 -8.85
C ASP A 14 -1.89 10.37 -9.78
N ASP A 15 -1.97 9.12 -10.22
CA ASP A 15 -3.05 8.56 -11.02
C ASP A 15 -3.90 7.55 -10.25
N THR A 16 -4.06 7.71 -8.94
CA THR A 16 -5.00 6.93 -8.13
C THR A 16 -6.23 7.75 -7.74
N VAL A 17 -7.40 7.11 -7.78
CA VAL A 17 -8.66 7.64 -7.23
C VAL A 17 -8.98 6.93 -5.94
N PHE A 18 -9.25 7.69 -4.88
CA PHE A 18 -9.71 7.21 -3.59
C PHE A 18 -11.17 7.61 -3.36
N ASN A 19 -12.04 6.62 -3.18
CA ASN A 19 -13.43 6.84 -2.79
C ASN A 19 -13.48 7.09 -1.28
N ILE A 20 -13.39 8.36 -0.86
CA ILE A 20 -13.28 8.77 0.56
C ILE A 20 -14.44 8.31 1.46
N TRP A 21 -15.55 7.90 0.88
CA TRP A 21 -16.72 7.35 1.57
C TRP A 21 -16.57 5.85 1.90
N GLN A 22 -15.57 5.18 1.33
CA GLN A 22 -15.30 3.80 1.67
C GLN A 22 -14.71 3.70 3.07
N ARG A 23 -15.22 2.76 3.86
CA ARG A 23 -14.71 2.51 5.21
C ARG A 23 -13.45 1.66 5.13
N ILE A 24 -12.41 2.14 5.81
CA ILE A 24 -11.22 1.36 6.14
C ILE A 24 -11.04 1.44 7.66
N ASP A 25 -10.51 0.39 8.28
CA ASP A 25 -10.16 0.39 9.70
C ASP A 25 -8.93 1.28 9.93
N PHE A 26 -9.13 2.49 10.44
CA PHE A 26 -8.05 3.45 10.68
C PHE A 26 -7.13 3.09 11.85
N SER A 27 -7.38 1.99 12.58
CA SER A 27 -6.53 1.51 13.67
C SER A 27 -5.34 0.67 13.19
N ARG A 28 -5.39 0.17 11.95
CA ARG A 28 -4.37 -0.70 11.34
C ARG A 28 -3.91 -0.17 9.99
N VAL A 29 -2.81 -0.70 9.48
CA VAL A 29 -2.35 -0.41 8.12
C VAL A 29 -3.41 -0.89 7.13
N HIS A 30 -3.69 -0.10 6.09
CA HIS A 30 -4.51 -0.53 4.96
C HIS A 30 -3.69 -0.55 3.70
N HIS A 31 -3.78 -1.64 2.94
CA HIS A 31 -3.21 -1.74 1.60
C HIS A 31 -4.24 -2.40 0.69
N LEU A 32 -4.46 -1.87 -0.52
CA LEU A 32 -5.56 -2.36 -1.38
C LEU A 32 -5.52 -3.89 -1.58
N THR A 33 -4.34 -4.46 -1.80
CA THR A 33 -4.17 -5.89 -2.12
C THR A 33 -3.36 -6.68 -1.10
N GLY A 34 -2.83 -6.04 -0.05
CA GLY A 34 -1.88 -6.67 0.89
C GLY A 34 -0.57 -7.15 0.24
N VAL A 35 -0.04 -8.27 0.76
CA VAL A 35 1.17 -8.94 0.25
C VAL A 35 0.83 -9.74 -1.02
N THR A 36 1.09 -9.14 -2.18
CA THR A 36 0.85 -9.77 -3.48
C THR A 36 2.13 -10.29 -4.11
N TYR A 37 1.99 -11.00 -5.25
CA TYR A 37 3.08 -11.40 -6.13
C TYR A 37 4.28 -12.08 -5.43
N ASP A 38 4.03 -12.82 -4.34
CA ASP A 38 5.07 -13.30 -3.42
C ASP A 38 6.07 -14.27 -4.08
N ASN A 39 5.68 -14.88 -5.21
CA ASN A 39 6.52 -15.78 -5.99
C ASN A 39 7.24 -15.10 -7.17
N LEU A 40 6.99 -13.81 -7.42
CA LEU A 40 7.59 -13.09 -8.54
C LEU A 40 8.98 -12.54 -8.18
N THR A 41 9.85 -12.49 -9.18
CA THR A 41 11.25 -12.05 -9.08
C THR A 41 11.49 -10.69 -9.76
N ASN A 42 10.42 -9.98 -10.15
CA ASN A 42 10.54 -8.65 -10.73
C ASN A 42 11.38 -7.74 -9.81
N TRP A 43 12.22 -6.89 -10.42
CA TRP A 43 13.13 -5.94 -9.74
C TRP A 43 14.29 -6.57 -8.95
N TRP A 44 14.18 -7.82 -8.50
CA TRP A 44 15.21 -8.49 -7.70
C TRP A 44 16.56 -8.65 -8.41
N GLY A 45 16.55 -8.85 -9.73
CA GLY A 45 17.76 -8.95 -10.54
C GLY A 45 18.42 -7.60 -10.89
N SER A 46 17.79 -6.48 -10.52
CA SER A 46 18.35 -5.13 -10.75
C SER A 46 19.21 -4.66 -9.58
N GLU A 47 19.90 -3.52 -9.74
CA GLU A 47 20.63 -2.87 -8.65
C GLU A 47 19.73 -2.48 -7.47
N PHE A 48 18.43 -2.30 -7.71
CA PHE A 48 17.43 -1.93 -6.71
C PHE A 48 16.83 -3.14 -5.96
N GLY A 49 17.28 -4.36 -6.30
CA GLY A 49 16.80 -5.63 -5.76
C GLY A 49 17.78 -6.22 -4.75
N LEU A 50 18.38 -7.36 -5.11
CA LEU A 50 19.27 -8.12 -4.23
C LEU A 50 20.49 -7.33 -3.76
N SER A 51 21.08 -6.49 -4.63
CA SER A 51 22.20 -5.63 -4.26
C SER A 51 21.80 -4.62 -3.17
N ALA A 52 20.67 -3.93 -3.35
CA ALA A 52 20.13 -3.03 -2.34
C ALA A 52 19.77 -3.76 -1.03
N ALA A 53 19.20 -4.97 -1.09
CA ALA A 53 18.90 -5.79 0.08
C ALA A 53 20.17 -6.15 0.89
N ASN A 54 21.25 -6.54 0.22
CA ASN A 54 22.53 -6.79 0.87
C ASN A 54 23.09 -5.53 1.55
N ASN A 55 22.99 -4.37 0.86
CA ASN A 55 23.42 -3.08 1.42
C ASN A 55 22.59 -2.67 2.66
N ILE A 56 21.31 -3.07 2.74
CA ILE A 56 20.48 -2.89 3.92
C ILE A 56 21.04 -3.72 5.08
N LEU A 57 21.28 -5.01 4.86
CA LEU A 57 21.79 -5.91 5.91
C LEU A 57 23.16 -5.46 6.43
N GLU A 58 24.06 -5.04 5.55
CA GLU A 58 25.35 -4.45 5.94
C GLU A 58 25.18 -3.14 6.73
N SER A 59 24.21 -2.31 6.35
CA SER A 59 23.94 -1.07 7.05
C SER A 59 23.35 -1.29 8.44
N ILE A 60 22.60 -2.39 8.64
CA ILE A 60 22.04 -2.77 9.93
C ILE A 60 23.11 -3.37 10.84
N SER A 61 23.95 -4.27 10.32
CA SER A 61 25.01 -4.92 11.12
C SER A 61 26.03 -3.92 11.67
N ASN A 62 26.32 -2.86 10.90
CA ASN A 62 27.23 -1.79 11.31
C ASN A 62 26.54 -0.64 12.06
N ASN A 63 25.22 -0.71 12.28
CA ASN A 63 24.48 0.39 12.89
C ASN A 63 24.67 0.45 14.42
N THR A 64 24.91 1.66 14.94
CA THR A 64 25.00 1.92 16.38
C THR A 64 23.81 2.69 16.94
N ASP A 65 22.93 3.22 16.09
CA ASP A 65 21.72 3.96 16.45
C ASP A 65 20.69 3.03 17.12
N GLU A 66 20.26 3.40 18.32
CA GLU A 66 19.36 2.59 19.13
C GLU A 66 17.94 2.51 18.54
N ASN A 67 17.48 3.58 17.89
CA ASN A 67 16.15 3.60 17.27
C ASN A 67 16.10 2.69 16.04
N MET A 68 17.17 2.65 15.25
CA MET A 68 17.28 1.72 14.12
C MET A 68 17.32 0.27 14.60
N LYS A 69 18.06 -0.05 15.67
CA LYS A 69 18.09 -1.40 16.24
C LYS A 69 16.70 -1.84 16.70
N LYS A 70 15.99 -1.02 17.48
CA LYS A 70 14.61 -1.30 17.92
C LYS A 70 13.66 -1.46 16.74
N THR A 71 13.82 -0.64 15.70
CA THR A 71 13.02 -0.74 14.46
C THR A 71 13.28 -2.06 13.74
N TRP A 72 14.54 -2.48 13.62
CA TRP A 72 14.90 -3.73 12.96
C TRP A 72 14.43 -4.96 13.76
N GLU A 73 14.56 -4.93 15.09
CA GLU A 73 14.00 -5.97 15.98
C GLU A 73 12.48 -6.06 15.85
N ARG A 74 11.77 -4.92 15.76
CA ARG A 74 10.33 -4.90 15.50
C ARG A 74 10.00 -5.51 14.13
N PHE A 75 10.79 -5.20 13.11
CA PHE A 75 10.64 -5.76 11.76
C PHE A 75 10.78 -7.28 11.75
N GLU A 76 11.86 -7.82 12.34
CA GLU A 76 12.09 -9.27 12.45
C GLU A 76 10.97 -9.97 13.24
N ASN A 77 10.58 -9.40 14.39
CA ASN A 77 9.49 -9.93 15.19
C ASN A 77 8.16 -9.93 14.43
N GLY A 78 7.88 -8.86 13.68
CA GLY A 78 6.70 -8.78 12.81
C GLY A 78 6.69 -9.90 11.76
N LEU A 79 7.78 -10.07 11.02
CA LEU A 79 7.90 -11.17 10.05
C LEU A 79 7.67 -12.54 10.69
N LYS A 80 8.17 -12.76 11.91
CA LYS A 80 7.96 -13.99 12.67
C LYS A 80 6.50 -14.18 13.07
N ILE A 81 5.87 -13.17 13.67
CA ILE A 81 4.46 -13.21 14.11
C ILE A 81 3.53 -13.51 12.93
N HIS A 82 3.83 -12.95 11.76
CA HIS A 82 3.05 -13.14 10.53
C HIS A 82 3.49 -14.36 9.70
N GLY A 83 4.39 -15.22 10.22
CA GLY A 83 4.73 -16.52 9.63
C GLY A 83 5.69 -16.48 8.43
N TYR A 84 6.36 -15.36 8.18
CA TYR A 84 7.31 -15.20 7.08
C TYR A 84 8.73 -15.71 7.41
N LEU A 85 9.03 -15.98 8.69
CA LEU A 85 10.31 -16.53 9.14
C LEU A 85 10.24 -18.01 9.54
N ASN A 86 9.32 -18.78 8.96
CA ASN A 86 9.17 -20.21 9.26
C ASN A 86 10.40 -20.99 8.78
N ASN A 87 11.31 -21.28 9.71
CA ASN A 87 12.62 -21.91 9.47
C ASN A 87 13.59 -21.06 8.61
N SER A 88 13.41 -19.74 8.60
CA SER A 88 14.34 -18.81 7.94
C SER A 88 14.73 -17.66 8.85
N THR A 89 15.84 -16.99 8.52
CA THR A 89 16.27 -15.77 9.23
C THR A 89 15.77 -14.51 8.51
N VAL A 90 15.82 -13.37 9.18
CA VAL A 90 15.49 -12.07 8.57
C VAL A 90 16.40 -11.77 7.37
N GLU A 91 17.68 -12.14 7.44
CA GLU A 91 18.62 -12.01 6.33
C GLU A 91 18.16 -12.84 5.12
N GLN A 92 17.79 -14.10 5.35
CA GLN A 92 17.30 -14.98 4.29
C GLN A 92 16.01 -14.44 3.67
N GLU A 93 15.07 -13.92 4.46
CA GLU A 93 13.85 -13.29 3.93
C GLU A 93 14.18 -12.02 3.14
N MET A 94 15.12 -11.20 3.61
CA MET A 94 15.56 -10.00 2.89
C MET A 94 16.23 -10.31 1.56
N THR A 95 16.94 -11.44 1.44
CA THR A 95 17.71 -11.81 0.25
C THR A 95 17.09 -12.95 -0.57
N ASN A 96 15.86 -13.38 -0.28
CA ASN A 96 15.24 -14.53 -0.96
C ASN A 96 14.96 -14.30 -2.46
N GLY A 97 15.09 -13.07 -2.95
CA GLY A 97 14.91 -12.72 -4.35
C GLY A 97 13.44 -12.78 -4.82
N LYS A 98 12.48 -12.72 -3.88
CA LYS A 98 11.06 -12.96 -4.15
C LYS A 98 10.15 -11.95 -3.46
N GLY A 99 9.03 -11.70 -4.14
CA GLY A 99 7.91 -10.92 -3.64
C GLY A 99 8.02 -9.44 -3.96
N ARG A 100 6.86 -8.83 -4.21
CA ARG A 100 6.67 -7.39 -4.37
C ARG A 100 5.21 -7.06 -4.07
N SER A 101 4.93 -5.89 -3.51
CA SER A 101 3.56 -5.40 -3.33
C SER A 101 3.40 -4.13 -4.12
N ILE A 102 2.19 -3.89 -4.61
CA ILE A 102 1.86 -2.63 -5.28
C ILE A 102 2.08 -1.47 -4.29
N SER A 103 2.30 -0.25 -4.77
CA SER A 103 2.69 0.90 -3.94
C SER A 103 1.80 2.12 -4.10
N ASP A 104 0.72 1.99 -4.88
CA ASP A 104 -0.02 3.15 -5.38
C ASP A 104 -1.03 3.68 -4.36
N PHE A 105 -1.46 2.87 -3.39
CA PHE A 105 -2.39 3.30 -2.34
C PHE A 105 -2.26 2.51 -1.04
N PHE A 106 -1.99 3.21 0.05
CA PHE A 106 -2.09 2.66 1.41
C PHE A 106 -2.27 3.73 2.47
N TYR A 107 -2.77 3.30 3.63
CA TYR A 107 -2.92 4.14 4.83
C TYR A 107 -2.06 3.61 5.96
N ILE A 108 -1.33 4.51 6.62
CA ILE A 108 -0.48 4.23 7.77
C ILE A 108 -1.06 4.94 8.99
N PRO A 109 -1.57 4.23 10.01
CA PRO A 109 -2.04 4.87 11.23
C PRO A 109 -0.88 5.51 11.99
N THR A 110 -1.16 6.53 12.79
CA THR A 110 -0.13 7.28 13.53
C THR A 110 0.70 6.37 14.45
N ILE A 111 0.10 5.31 15.00
CA ILE A 111 0.82 4.31 15.83
C ILE A 111 1.89 3.52 15.05
N GLU A 112 1.76 3.42 13.73
CA GLU A 112 2.72 2.78 12.83
C GLU A 112 3.64 3.78 12.11
N SER A 113 3.35 5.09 12.22
CA SER A 113 4.00 6.11 11.39
C SER A 113 5.50 6.25 11.63
N GLU A 114 5.96 6.20 12.88
CA GLU A 114 7.39 6.26 13.21
C GLU A 114 8.13 5.02 12.70
N TYR A 115 7.57 3.83 12.97
CA TYR A 115 8.12 2.56 12.49
C TYR A 115 8.22 2.52 10.97
N PHE A 116 7.14 2.89 10.27
CA PHE A 116 7.10 3.00 8.82
C PHE A 116 8.15 4.00 8.31
N ALA A 117 8.24 5.20 8.90
CA ALA A 117 9.15 6.25 8.43
C ALA A 117 10.63 5.84 8.56
N ILE A 118 11.02 5.24 9.69
CA ILE A 118 12.40 4.78 9.91
C ILE A 118 12.75 3.66 8.92
N LEU A 119 11.87 2.66 8.81
CA LEU A 119 12.10 1.51 7.93
C LEU A 119 12.13 1.91 6.45
N MET A 120 11.20 2.75 6.01
CA MET A 120 11.16 3.24 4.62
C MET A 120 12.33 4.16 4.29
N ARG A 121 12.80 4.98 5.25
CA ARG A 121 14.01 5.78 5.07
C ARG A 121 15.23 4.89 4.84
N LEU A 122 15.40 3.83 5.66
CA LEU A 122 16.48 2.86 5.46
C LEU A 122 16.41 2.24 4.05
N PHE A 123 15.23 1.76 3.65
CA PHE A 123 15.05 1.16 2.33
C PHE A 123 15.35 2.16 1.20
N TYR A 124 14.87 3.39 1.31
CA TYR A 124 15.11 4.45 0.34
C TYR A 124 16.59 4.81 0.23
N GLU A 125 17.30 5.00 1.35
CA GLU A 125 18.72 5.36 1.37
C GLU A 125 19.61 4.28 0.74
N LYS A 126 19.18 3.02 0.78
CA LYS A 126 19.85 1.90 0.12
C LYS A 126 19.32 1.60 -1.29
N LYS A 127 18.47 2.49 -1.82
CA LYS A 127 17.85 2.38 -3.15
C LYS A 127 17.06 1.08 -3.34
N PHE A 128 16.49 0.54 -2.28
CA PHE A 128 15.65 -0.65 -2.38
C PHE A 128 14.35 -0.29 -3.08
N PHE A 129 14.01 -1.03 -4.13
CA PHE A 129 12.88 -0.68 -4.99
C PHE A 129 11.58 -0.61 -4.18
N LEU A 130 10.78 0.42 -4.43
CA LEU A 130 9.64 0.78 -3.59
C LEU A 130 8.61 -0.36 -3.43
N GLU A 131 8.33 -1.15 -4.47
CA GLU A 131 7.39 -2.28 -4.36
C GLU A 131 7.95 -3.43 -3.53
N LEU A 132 9.28 -3.58 -3.49
CA LEU A 132 9.96 -4.53 -2.62
C LEU A 132 9.96 -4.03 -1.17
N ALA A 133 10.22 -2.74 -0.97
CA ALA A 133 10.16 -2.06 0.32
C ALA A 133 8.77 -2.17 0.97
N VAL A 134 7.71 -1.84 0.21
CA VAL A 134 6.31 -1.97 0.67
C VAL A 134 5.99 -3.42 0.99
N ASN A 135 6.42 -4.38 0.17
CA ASN A 135 6.23 -5.81 0.45
C ASN A 135 6.81 -6.21 1.81
N LYS A 136 8.08 -5.86 2.07
CA LYS A 136 8.74 -6.20 3.33
C LYS A 136 8.03 -5.55 4.51
N PHE A 137 7.63 -4.28 4.40
CA PHE A 137 6.87 -3.62 5.46
C PHE A 137 5.53 -4.31 5.73
N LEU A 138 4.73 -4.61 4.70
CA LEU A 138 3.43 -5.27 4.87
C LEU A 138 3.56 -6.65 5.50
N LYS A 139 4.62 -7.41 5.18
CA LYS A 139 4.91 -8.69 5.84
C LYS A 139 5.21 -8.55 7.34
N SER A 140 5.65 -7.37 7.78
CA SER A 140 6.06 -7.10 9.16
C SER A 140 4.97 -6.47 10.04
N VAL A 141 3.80 -6.16 9.49
CA VAL A 141 2.72 -5.47 10.22
C VAL A 141 1.38 -6.12 10.01
N ASN A 142 0.52 -5.97 11.01
CA ASN A 142 -0.91 -6.25 10.86
C ASN A 142 -1.51 -5.20 9.91
N HIS A 143 -1.98 -5.67 8.76
CA HIS A 143 -2.65 -4.84 7.78
C HIS A 143 -3.98 -5.46 7.40
N GLN A 144 -4.86 -4.65 6.83
CA GLN A 144 -6.11 -5.07 6.22
C GLN A 144 -6.05 -4.84 4.71
N THR A 145 -6.94 -5.52 3.98
CA THR A 145 -7.07 -5.39 2.53
C THR A 145 -8.46 -4.92 2.07
N SER A 146 -8.55 -4.42 0.83
CA SER A 146 -9.83 -4.07 0.19
C SER A 146 -10.41 -5.28 -0.53
N LEU A 147 -11.71 -5.55 -0.34
CA LEU A 147 -12.41 -6.65 -1.05
C LEU A 147 -12.31 -6.53 -2.58
N ALA A 148 -12.30 -5.30 -3.10
CA ALA A 148 -12.17 -5.03 -4.53
C ALA A 148 -10.72 -4.73 -4.96
N GLY A 149 -9.74 -4.94 -4.09
CA GLY A 149 -8.36 -4.51 -4.28
C GLY A 149 -7.69 -5.01 -5.56
N GLU A 150 -7.88 -6.28 -5.94
CA GLU A 150 -7.32 -6.79 -7.20
C GLU A 150 -7.95 -6.12 -8.43
N ASN A 151 -9.26 -5.87 -8.38
CA ASN A 151 -10.00 -5.18 -9.44
C ASN A 151 -9.69 -3.67 -9.48
N SER A 152 -9.10 -3.13 -8.42
CA SER A 152 -8.65 -1.73 -8.34
C SER A 152 -7.50 -1.44 -9.30
N TYR A 153 -6.77 -2.45 -9.79
CA TYR A 153 -5.57 -2.26 -10.59
C TYR A 153 -5.74 -2.68 -12.05
N LEU A 154 -5.79 -1.70 -12.95
CA LEU A 154 -6.07 -1.91 -14.39
C LEU A 154 -4.78 -2.03 -15.21
N TRP A 155 -3.92 -2.97 -14.83
CA TRP A 155 -2.71 -3.29 -15.59
C TRP A 155 -3.09 -3.83 -16.98
N GLY A 156 -2.65 -3.13 -18.03
CA GLY A 156 -2.94 -3.51 -19.43
C GLY A 156 -4.28 -3.01 -19.99
N ASN A 157 -5.24 -2.59 -19.15
CA ASN A 157 -6.57 -2.14 -19.56
C ASN A 157 -6.86 -0.72 -19.06
N ARG A 158 -5.85 0.16 -19.11
CA ARG A 158 -5.88 1.47 -18.47
C ARG A 158 -6.97 2.40 -19.01
N ASP A 159 -7.35 2.25 -20.28
CA ASP A 159 -8.36 3.11 -20.92
C ASP A 159 -9.82 2.71 -20.56
N THR A 160 -10.02 1.56 -19.92
CA THR A 160 -11.36 1.07 -19.53
C THR A 160 -11.71 1.37 -18.08
N TRP A 161 -11.00 2.29 -17.42
CA TRP A 161 -11.22 2.63 -16.01
C TRP A 161 -12.67 3.00 -15.70
N HIS A 162 -13.35 3.70 -16.60
CA HIS A 162 -14.75 4.10 -16.47
C HIS A 162 -15.74 2.92 -16.47
N VAL A 163 -15.36 1.78 -17.05
CA VAL A 163 -16.17 0.54 -17.04
C VAL A 163 -15.95 -0.25 -15.76
N SER A 164 -14.72 -0.28 -15.28
CA SER A 164 -14.35 -1.01 -14.07
C SER A 164 -14.69 -0.25 -12.79
N TYR A 165 -14.74 1.08 -12.86
CA TYR A 165 -15.00 1.92 -11.70
C TYR A 165 -16.38 1.63 -11.12
N ASN A 166 -16.44 1.44 -9.80
CA ASN A 166 -17.69 1.40 -9.09
C ASN A 166 -17.53 2.04 -7.70
N LYS A 167 -18.67 2.47 -7.15
CA LYS A 167 -18.73 3.23 -5.91
C LYS A 167 -18.29 2.45 -4.66
N ASN A 168 -18.20 1.12 -4.74
CA ASN A 168 -17.90 0.23 -3.62
C ASN A 168 -16.41 -0.11 -3.50
N MET A 169 -15.56 0.37 -4.41
CA MET A 169 -14.10 0.13 -4.34
C MET A 169 -13.45 1.18 -3.45
N VAL A 170 -12.51 0.79 -2.57
CA VAL A 170 -11.72 1.75 -1.78
C VAL A 170 -10.95 2.69 -2.70
N GLY A 171 -10.18 2.14 -3.64
CA GLY A 171 -9.46 2.93 -4.62
C GLY A 171 -9.42 2.28 -6.00
N MET A 172 -8.90 3.00 -6.98
CA MET A 172 -8.65 2.54 -8.33
C MET A 172 -7.40 3.20 -8.92
N HIS A 173 -6.58 2.41 -9.57
CA HIS A 173 -5.38 2.83 -10.29
C HIS A 173 -5.25 2.05 -11.62
N PRO A 174 -4.84 2.69 -12.71
CA PRO A 174 -4.66 4.13 -12.88
C PRO A 174 -5.94 4.84 -13.35
N VAL A 175 -6.11 6.09 -12.92
CA VAL A 175 -7.05 7.09 -13.44
C VAL A 175 -6.29 8.40 -13.65
N LYS A 176 -5.80 8.61 -14.88
CA LYS A 176 -4.89 9.73 -15.19
C LYS A 176 -5.63 11.05 -15.38
N VAL A 177 -5.58 11.92 -14.38
CA VAL A 177 -6.22 13.25 -14.42
C VAL A 177 -5.78 14.10 -15.64
N SER A 178 -4.55 13.90 -16.12
CA SER A 178 -4.05 14.56 -17.33
C SER A 178 -4.90 14.28 -18.59
N GLN A 179 -5.58 13.13 -18.66
CA GLN A 179 -6.49 12.77 -19.75
C GLN A 179 -7.79 13.58 -19.74
N PHE A 180 -8.13 14.24 -18.63
CA PHE A 180 -9.37 15.01 -18.45
C PHE A 180 -9.14 16.52 -18.54
N ARG A 181 -7.91 16.98 -18.81
CA ARG A 181 -7.56 18.41 -18.86
C ARG A 181 -8.26 19.15 -19.99
N LEU A 182 -8.52 18.50 -21.11
CA LEU A 182 -9.24 19.07 -22.25
C LEU A 182 -10.67 18.50 -22.31
N PRO A 183 -11.65 19.27 -22.81
CA PRO A 183 -12.95 18.73 -23.16
C PRO A 183 -12.82 17.55 -24.14
N GLY A 184 -13.63 16.51 -23.93
CA GLY A 184 -13.61 15.30 -24.75
C GLY A 184 -14.25 14.12 -24.03
N GLU A 185 -14.23 12.96 -24.68
CA GLU A 185 -14.89 11.75 -24.20
C GLU A 185 -14.37 11.27 -22.84
N ASN A 186 -13.05 11.35 -22.61
CA ASN A 186 -12.46 10.98 -21.31
C ASN A 186 -12.93 11.90 -20.17
N ARG A 187 -13.02 13.22 -20.40
CA ARG A 187 -13.57 14.14 -19.40
C ARG A 187 -15.06 13.85 -19.16
N LYS A 188 -15.83 13.60 -20.22
CA LYS A 188 -17.25 13.26 -20.11
C LYS A 188 -17.45 12.01 -19.25
N ARG A 189 -16.73 10.93 -19.55
CA ARG A 189 -16.74 9.68 -18.77
C ARG A 189 -16.35 9.92 -17.32
N TYR A 190 -15.36 10.78 -17.04
CA TYR A 190 -14.93 11.11 -15.68
C TYR A 190 -16.02 11.84 -14.90
N CYS A 191 -16.69 12.78 -15.55
CA CYS A 191 -17.84 13.46 -14.99
C CYS A 191 -19.00 12.48 -14.71
N GLU A 192 -19.36 11.63 -15.67
CA GLU A 192 -20.50 10.70 -15.58
C GLU A 192 -20.28 9.53 -14.61
N SER A 193 -19.02 9.16 -14.34
CA SER A 193 -18.68 8.09 -13.40
C SER A 193 -18.29 8.65 -12.02
N ILE A 194 -17.04 9.11 -11.87
CA ILE A 194 -16.44 9.45 -10.58
C ILE A 194 -17.09 10.68 -9.96
N ILE A 195 -17.22 11.78 -10.71
CA ILE A 195 -17.77 13.03 -10.18
C ILE A 195 -19.27 12.89 -9.88
N GLN A 196 -20.04 12.25 -10.78
CA GLN A 196 -21.46 12.01 -10.54
C GLN A 196 -21.67 11.07 -9.35
N THR A 197 -20.86 10.02 -9.21
CA THR A 197 -20.92 9.12 -8.03
C THR A 197 -20.63 9.88 -6.75
N TRP A 198 -19.56 10.68 -6.71
CA TRP A 198 -19.24 11.52 -5.56
C TRP A 198 -20.39 12.50 -5.26
N SER A 199 -20.92 13.18 -6.27
CA SER A 199 -22.05 14.11 -6.11
C SER A 199 -23.29 13.40 -5.55
N ASN A 200 -23.59 12.20 -6.03
CA ASN A 200 -24.73 11.43 -5.55
C ASN A 200 -24.54 11.06 -4.07
N ILE A 201 -23.37 10.57 -3.69
CA ILE A 201 -23.07 10.18 -2.31
C ILE A 201 -23.05 11.37 -1.35
N MET A 202 -22.51 12.51 -1.78
CA MET A 202 -22.38 13.68 -0.92
C MET A 202 -23.70 14.46 -0.76
N PHE A 203 -24.58 14.44 -1.76
CA PHE A 203 -25.74 15.34 -1.80
C PHE A 203 -27.10 14.65 -1.94
N ASN A 204 -27.17 13.41 -2.45
CA ASN A 204 -28.44 12.80 -2.87
C ASN A 204 -28.76 11.43 -2.23
N ASP A 205 -27.76 10.62 -1.86
CA ASP A 205 -27.95 9.29 -1.25
C ASP A 205 -27.88 9.36 0.28
N SER A 206 -28.64 8.49 0.97
CA SER A 206 -28.41 8.25 2.41
C SER A 206 -26.97 7.76 2.58
N GLN A 207 -26.28 8.29 3.59
CA GLN A 207 -24.91 7.97 3.99
C GLN A 207 -24.72 6.51 4.46
N ASP A 208 -25.17 5.54 3.67
CA ASP A 208 -25.07 4.12 3.96
C ASP A 208 -23.68 3.63 3.54
N PHE A 209 -22.70 4.06 4.34
CA PHE A 209 -21.31 3.66 4.21
C PHE A 209 -21.21 2.16 4.52
N GLN A 210 -21.12 1.33 3.48
CA GLN A 210 -21.00 -0.11 3.67
C GLN A 210 -19.76 -0.44 4.52
N ILE A 211 -20.01 -1.19 5.59
CA ILE A 211 -19.03 -1.61 6.58
C ILE A 211 -18.35 -2.86 6.03
N LYS A 212 -17.02 -2.83 5.84
CA LYS A 212 -16.25 -4.06 6.00
C LYS A 212 -16.27 -4.38 7.49
N SER A 213 -16.88 -5.47 7.90
CA SER A 213 -16.91 -5.83 9.31
C SER A 213 -15.48 -6.17 9.77
N ASP A 214 -15.13 -5.91 11.03
CA ASP A 214 -13.80 -6.27 11.58
C ASP A 214 -13.48 -7.77 11.41
N ASN A 215 -14.50 -8.59 11.14
CA ASN A 215 -14.43 -10.02 10.95
C ASN A 215 -14.50 -10.47 9.47
N ASP A 216 -14.60 -9.54 8.51
CA ASP A 216 -14.64 -9.91 7.10
C ASP A 216 -13.29 -10.45 6.67
N THR A 217 -13.31 -11.60 5.98
CA THR A 217 -12.09 -12.29 5.58
C THR A 217 -11.22 -11.38 4.72
N ASP A 218 -10.03 -11.22 5.26
CA ASP A 218 -8.96 -10.37 4.81
C ASP A 218 -8.16 -11.30 3.80
N TYR A 219 -7.63 -10.77 2.69
CA TYR A 219 -6.83 -11.55 1.73
C TYR A 219 -5.41 -11.80 2.25
N LYS A 220 -5.12 -13.04 2.69
CA LYS A 220 -3.80 -13.57 3.10
C LYS A 220 -2.90 -12.55 3.83
N ASN A 221 -2.85 -12.67 5.16
CA ASN A 221 -2.05 -11.92 6.14
C ASN A 221 -2.55 -10.50 6.43
N GLY A 222 -3.87 -10.39 6.57
CA GLY A 222 -4.70 -9.27 6.16
C GLY A 222 -5.68 -9.84 5.18
#